data_AF-A0A1D7YC33-F1
#
_entry.id   AF-A0A1D7YC33-F1
#
_cell.length_a   1.000
_cell.length_b   1.000
_cell.length_c   1.000
_cell.angle_alpha   90.00
_cell.angle_beta   90.00
_cell.angle_gamma   90.00
#
_symmetry.space_group_name_H-M   'P 1'
#
loop_
_entity.id
_entity.type
_entity.pdbx_description
1 polymer ?
#
loop_
_entity_poly.entity_id
_entity_poly.type
_entity_poly.pdbx_seq_one_letter_code
_entity_poly.pdbx_strand_id
1 'polypeptide(L)'
;MTEPTPTPSAPGTASDAQVHVFSPNAALVDGVPVTAPPYGDIQDVVLTILQERARQLGGPTPASITDNRFGGAIRLLVHPDGSTEQLD
;
A
#
# COMPACT_ATOMS: atom_id res chain seq x y z
N MET A 1 34.41 -3.15 -0.23
CA MET A 1 33.38 -2.66 0.71
C MET A 1 32.15 -3.52 0.49
N THR A 2 31.68 -4.22 1.51
CA THR A 2 30.51 -5.11 1.43
C THR A 2 29.24 -4.28 1.41
N GLU A 3 28.52 -4.29 0.29
CA GLU A 3 27.17 -3.75 0.18
C GLU A 3 26.21 -4.71 0.90
N PRO A 4 25.37 -4.26 1.85
CA PRO A 4 24.36 -5.11 2.44
C PRO A 4 23.27 -5.37 1.39
N THR A 5 23.21 -6.62 0.91
CA THR A 5 22.08 -7.14 0.12
C THR A 5 20.77 -6.83 0.84
N PRO A 6 19.77 -6.19 0.19
CA PRO A 6 18.46 -6.06 0.79
C PRO A 6 17.84 -7.46 0.91
N THR A 7 17.57 -7.86 2.15
CA THR A 7 16.95 -9.13 2.52
C THR A 7 15.66 -9.35 1.73
N PRO A 8 15.47 -10.47 1.03
CA PRO A 8 14.16 -10.85 0.54
C PRO A 8 13.31 -11.29 1.75
N SER A 9 12.36 -10.45 2.17
CA SER A 9 11.44 -10.75 3.26
C SER A 9 10.43 -11.84 2.84
N ALA A 10 10.65 -13.04 3.38
CA ALA A 10 9.74 -14.14 3.72
C ALA A 10 8.59 -14.55 2.75
N PRO A 11 8.52 -15.85 2.37
CA PRO A 11 7.34 -16.44 1.74
C PRO A 11 6.28 -16.89 2.77
N GLY A 12 5.02 -16.45 2.60
CA GLY A 12 3.84 -17.25 2.96
C GLY A 12 3.14 -17.01 4.31
N THR A 13 2.53 -15.84 4.49
CA THR A 13 1.34 -15.59 5.34
C THR A 13 0.56 -14.52 4.58
N ALA A 14 -0.76 -14.59 4.38
CA ALA A 14 -1.53 -13.61 3.60
C ALA A 14 -0.98 -12.18 3.77
N SER A 15 -0.11 -11.77 2.84
CA SER A 15 0.78 -10.64 3.11
C SER A 15 -0.02 -9.39 2.92
N ASP A 16 -0.07 -8.63 4.00
CA ASP A 16 -0.56 -7.27 4.02
C ASP A 16 0.13 -6.46 2.90
N ALA A 17 -0.68 -5.78 2.08
CA ALA A 17 -0.20 -5.00 0.94
C ALA A 17 0.70 -3.86 1.43
N GLN A 18 1.94 -3.83 0.98
CA GLN A 18 2.93 -2.86 1.44
C GLN A 18 2.84 -1.58 0.61
N VAL A 19 2.33 -0.50 1.20
CA VAL A 19 2.26 0.81 0.54
C VAL A 19 3.31 1.74 1.14
N HIS A 20 4.11 2.36 0.29
CA HIS A 20 5.04 3.40 0.69
C HIS A 20 4.73 4.69 -0.08
N VAL A 21 4.33 5.75 0.62
CA VAL A 21 4.04 7.05 0.03
C VAL A 21 5.26 7.96 0.20
N PHE A 22 5.81 8.42 -0.92
CA PHE A 22 7.00 9.29 -0.94
C PHE A 22 6.63 10.76 -1.12
N SER A 23 5.57 11.01 -1.91
CA SER A 23 5.11 12.37 -2.23
C SER A 23 3.61 12.35 -2.53
N PRO A 24 2.93 13.51 -2.60
CA PRO A 24 1.51 13.58 -2.94
C PRO A 24 1.11 12.95 -4.28
N ASN A 25 2.08 12.69 -5.16
CA ASN A 25 1.84 12.15 -6.49
C ASN A 25 2.54 10.81 -6.76
N ALA A 26 3.27 10.24 -5.78
CA ALA A 26 4.06 9.04 -6.00
C ALA A 26 4.13 8.11 -4.78
N ALA A 27 3.89 6.83 -5.03
CA ALA A 27 3.94 5.76 -4.04
C ALA A 27 4.51 4.46 -4.66
N LEU A 28 4.82 3.49 -3.81
CA LEU A 28 5.04 2.09 -4.18
C LEU A 28 3.93 1.26 -3.55
N VAL A 29 3.34 0.33 -4.31
CA VAL A 29 2.41 -0.68 -3.81
C VAL A 29 3.04 -2.05 -4.07
N ASP A 30 3.39 -2.77 -3.01
CA ASP A 30 4.19 -4.01 -3.05
C ASP A 30 5.47 -3.90 -3.90
N GLY A 31 6.11 -2.73 -3.86
CA GLY A 31 7.30 -2.44 -4.66
C GLY A 31 7.02 -2.03 -6.12
N VAL A 32 5.75 -1.97 -6.54
CA VAL A 32 5.37 -1.47 -7.87
C VAL A 32 5.16 0.06 -7.80
N PRO A 33 5.87 0.85 -8.62
CA PRO A 33 5.72 2.31 -8.64
C PRO A 33 4.35 2.71 -9.18
N VAL A 34 3.68 3.59 -8.43
CA VAL A 34 2.38 4.16 -8.74
C VAL A 34 2.51 5.68 -8.74
N THR A 35 1.96 6.31 -9.77
CA THR A 35 1.92 7.76 -9.90
C THR A 35 0.48 8.24 -10.00
N ALA A 36 0.17 9.32 -9.30
CA ALA A 36 -1.12 9.98 -9.44
C ALA A 36 -1.20 10.70 -10.80
N PRO A 37 -2.39 10.77 -11.43
CA PRO A 37 -2.60 11.62 -12.59
C PRO A 37 -2.45 13.11 -12.22
N PRO A 38 -2.25 14.02 -13.20
CA PRO A 38 -2.19 15.45 -12.93
C PRO A 38 -3.40 15.92 -12.13
N TYR A 39 -3.17 16.63 -11.03
CA TYR A 39 -4.19 17.11 -10.09
C TYR A 39 -4.93 16.03 -9.28
N GLY A 40 -4.55 14.76 -9.39
CA GLY A 40 -5.05 13.68 -8.53
C GLY A 40 -4.24 13.51 -7.25
N ASP A 41 -4.81 12.85 -6.25
CA ASP A 41 -4.10 12.48 -5.02
C ASP A 41 -3.61 11.02 -5.11
N ILE A 42 -2.36 10.78 -4.71
CA ILE A 42 -1.80 9.42 -4.68
C ILE A 42 -2.57 8.47 -3.77
N GLN A 43 -3.17 8.97 -2.69
CA GLN A 43 -3.94 8.16 -1.74
C GLN A 43 -5.19 7.59 -2.40
N ASP A 44 -5.92 8.37 -3.19
CA ASP A 44 -7.07 7.87 -3.95
C ASP A 44 -6.67 6.76 -4.92
N VAL A 45 -5.53 6.91 -5.60
CA VAL A 45 -5.03 5.90 -6.54
C VAL A 45 -4.62 4.62 -5.80
N VAL A 46 -3.87 4.74 -4.72
CA VAL A 46 -3.48 3.60 -3.88
C VAL A 46 -4.72 2.89 -3.36
N LEU A 47 -5.70 3.63 -2.82
CA LEU A 47 -6.92 3.06 -2.28
C LEU A 47 -7.72 2.33 -3.36
N THR A 48 -7.81 2.89 -4.56
CA THR A 48 -8.45 2.24 -5.72
C THR A 48 -7.77 0.91 -6.05
N ILE A 49 -6.43 0.86 -6.09
CA ILE A 49 -5.67 -0.37 -6.35
C ILE A 49 -5.95 -1.44 -5.28
N LEU A 50 -5.96 -1.04 -4.01
CA LEU A 50 -6.25 -1.96 -2.90
C LEU A 50 -7.70 -2.46 -2.92
N GLN A 51 -8.64 -1.59 -3.30
CA GLN A 51 -10.05 -1.96 -3.48
C GLN A 51 -10.22 -2.95 -4.64
N GLU A 52 -9.58 -2.71 -5.78
CA GLU A 52 -9.60 -3.63 -6.91
C GLU A 52 -9.04 -5.00 -6.52
N ARG A 53 -7.96 -5.02 -5.75
CA ARG A 53 -7.42 -6.27 -5.19
C ARG A 53 -8.42 -6.96 -4.26
N ALA A 54 -9.07 -6.23 -3.36
CA ALA A 54 -10.09 -6.78 -2.47
C ALA A 54 -11.25 -7.40 -3.26
N ARG A 55 -11.68 -6.76 -4.36
CA ARG A 55 -12.69 -7.30 -5.28
C ARG A 55 -12.22 -8.58 -5.97
N GLN A 56 -10.97 -8.63 -6.43
CA GLN A 56 -10.38 -9.81 -7.07
C GLN A 56 -10.25 -10.99 -6.10
N LEU A 57 -9.92 -10.72 -4.84
CA LEU A 57 -9.79 -11.73 -3.78
C LEU A 57 -11.14 -12.16 -3.17
N GLY A 58 -12.21 -11.40 -3.43
CA GLY A 58 -13.55 -11.66 -2.87
C GLY A 58 -13.69 -11.32 -1.38
N GLY A 59 -12.79 -10.48 -0.84
CA GLY A 59 -12.76 -10.13 0.58
C GLY A 59 -11.84 -8.95 0.86
N PRO A 60 -11.88 -8.40 2.08
CA PRO A 60 -11.07 -7.24 2.43
C PRO A 60 -9.57 -7.53 2.35
N THR A 61 -8.80 -6.53 1.91
CA THR A 61 -7.35 -6.60 1.75
C THR A 61 -6.67 -5.82 2.88
N PRO A 62 -5.88 -6.47 3.75
CA PRO A 62 -5.05 -5.75 4.71
C PRO A 62 -3.89 -5.05 3.99
N ALA A 63 -3.58 -3.82 4.39
CA ALA A 63 -2.56 -2.97 3.81
C ALA A 63 -1.84 -2.13 4.88
N SER A 64 -0.54 -1.97 4.73
CA SER A 64 0.37 -1.32 5.66
C SER A 64 0.93 -0.15 4.90
N ILE A 65 0.47 1.03 5.28
CA ILE A 65 0.74 2.29 4.61
C ILE A 65 1.77 3.04 5.42
N THR A 66 2.99 3.11 4.87
CA THR A 66 4.06 3.95 5.38
C THR A 66 4.06 5.26 4.61
N ASP A 67 3.81 6.38 5.30
CA ASP A 67 3.85 7.71 4.72
C ASP A 67 5.08 8.48 5.20
N ASN A 68 6.07 8.60 4.33
CA ASN A 68 7.33 9.29 4.64
C ASN A 68 7.15 10.81 4.76
N ARG A 69 6.02 11.37 4.29
CA ARG A 69 5.73 12.81 4.42
C ARG A 69 5.39 13.17 5.86
N PHE A 70 4.76 12.24 6.59
CA PHE A 70 4.33 12.43 7.98
C PHE A 70 5.14 11.58 8.97
N GLY A 71 5.99 10.67 8.47
CA GLY A 71 6.86 9.82 9.29
C GLY A 71 6.09 8.74 10.07
N GLY A 72 4.91 8.34 9.59
CA GLY A 72 4.04 7.38 10.25
C GLY A 72 3.75 6.15 9.38
N ALA A 73 3.48 5.02 10.02
CA ALA A 73 2.93 3.84 9.38
C ALA A 73 1.59 3.49 10.02
N ILE A 74 0.58 3.20 9.19
CA ILE A 74 -0.74 2.76 9.62
C ILE A 74 -1.08 1.44 8.94
N ARG A 75 -1.93 0.64 9.59
CA ARG A 75 -2.49 -0.57 8.98
C ARG A 75 -3.97 -0.35 8.73
N LEU A 76 -4.40 -0.62 7.52
CA LEU A 76 -5.78 -0.47 7.07
C LEU A 76 -6.25 -1.79 6.47
N LEU A 77 -7.51 -2.13 6.73
CA LEU A 77 -8.24 -3.15 6.04
C LEU A 77 -9.11 -2.47 4.98
N VAL A 78 -8.84 -2.73 3.70
CA VAL A 78 -9.57 -2.12 2.57
C VAL A 78 -10.61 -3.11 2.05
N HIS A 79 -11.87 -2.73 2.11
CA HIS A 79 -13.00 -3.56 1.67
C HIS A 79 -13.29 -3.36 0.17
N PRO A 80 -13.91 -4.35 -0.49
CA PRO A 80 -14.24 -4.26 -1.91
C PRO A 80 -15.27 -3.16 -2.25
N ASP A 81 -16.05 -2.71 -1.26
CA ASP A 81 -16.97 -1.58 -1.37
C ASP A 81 -16.27 -0.21 -1.28
N GLY A 82 -14.97 -0.20 -0.94
CA GLY A 82 -14.15 1.00 -0.78
C GLY A 82 -14.11 1.54 0.65
N SER A 83 -14.84 0.92 1.59
CA SER A 83 -14.70 1.24 3.01
C SER A 83 -13.32 0.80 3.53
N THR A 84 -12.83 1.52 4.53
CA THR A 84 -11.56 1.22 5.19
C THR A 84 -11.77 1.11 6.69
N GLU A 85 -11.12 0.14 7.30
CA GLU A 85 -11.09 -0.06 8.74
C GLU A 85 -9.63 0.02 9.20
N GLN A 86 -9.34 0.84 10.21
CA GLN A 86 -7.99 0.88 10.77
C GLN A 86 -7.76 -0.36 11.64
N LEU A 87 -6.64 -1.04 11.39
CA LEU A 87 -6.17 -2.15 12.20
C LEU A 87 -5.19 -1.60 13.25
N ASP A 88 -5.48 -1.86 14.53
CA ASP A 88 -4.61 -1.53 15.67
C ASP A 88 -3.42 -2.51 15.79
#